data_AF-A0A550GEX3-F1
#
_entry.id   AF-A0A550GEX3-F1
#
_cell.length_a   1.000
_cell.length_b   1.000
_cell.length_c   1.000
_cell.angle_alpha   90.00
_cell.angle_beta   90.00
_cell.angle_gamma   90.00
#
_symmetry.space_group_name_H-M   'P 1'
#
loop_
_entity.id
_entity.type
_entity.pdbx_description
1 polymer ?
#
loop_
_entity_poly.entity_id
_entity_poly.type
_entity_poly.pdbx_seq_one_letter_code
_entity_poly.pdbx_strand_id
1 'polypeptide(L)'
;KVLYKGKNIAEVLGMTVEEASAFFKNIPIVSHKLQTLIDVGLGYIKLGQSSTTLSGGESQRIKITRELSKRKSGHVVYMLDEPTTGLHFDDTKRLIRVLNRLVKKGNTVFVIEHNLDVVKSCDYLIDLGPEGGEAGGEIIATGTPEEVSKNDKSFTGKFLKRMLSKNNSKS
;
A
#
# COMPACT_ATOMS: atom_id res chain seq x y z
N LYS A 1 7.22 5.85 40.54
CA LYS A 1 6.76 5.71 39.13
C LYS A 1 7.93 5.18 38.30
N VAL A 2 7.72 4.14 37.51
CA VAL A 2 8.75 3.63 36.59
C VAL A 2 8.78 4.54 35.36
N LEU A 3 9.95 5.08 35.04
CA LEU A 3 10.17 5.99 33.92
C LEU A 3 11.27 5.43 33.01
N TYR A 4 11.12 5.61 31.70
CA TYR A 4 12.16 5.37 30.71
C TYR A 4 12.40 6.66 29.93
N LYS A 5 13.64 7.16 29.92
CA LYS A 5 14.00 8.48 29.33
C LYS A 5 13.02 9.61 29.74
N GLY A 6 12.63 9.63 31.01
CA GLY A 6 11.71 10.64 31.56
C GLY A 6 10.23 10.47 31.20
N LYS A 7 9.84 9.38 30.51
CA LYS A 7 8.45 9.10 30.11
C LYS A 7 7.91 7.86 30.82
N ASN A 8 6.66 7.92 31.28
CA ASN A 8 5.92 6.75 31.75
C ASN A 8 5.20 6.03 30.59
N ILE A 9 4.65 4.84 30.83
CA ILE A 9 4.03 4.02 29.78
C ILE A 9 2.83 4.68 29.11
N ALA A 10 2.01 5.44 29.84
CA ALA A 10 0.86 6.14 29.27
C ALA A 10 1.32 7.27 28.33
N GLU A 11 2.39 7.98 28.70
CA GLU A 11 2.97 9.00 27.82
C GLU A 11 3.58 8.37 26.55
N VAL A 12 4.23 7.21 26.67
CA VAL A 12 4.74 6.47 25.51
C VAL A 12 3.60 6.02 24.59
N LEU A 13 2.52 5.49 25.14
CA LEU A 13 1.33 5.10 24.36
C LEU A 13 0.63 6.31 23.72
N GLY A 14 0.82 7.51 24.29
CA GLY A 14 0.31 8.77 23.74
C GLY A 14 1.11 9.32 22.55
N MET A 15 2.32 8.82 22.29
CA MET A 15 3.17 9.25 21.17
C MET A 15 2.61 8.79 19.83
N THR A 16 2.83 9.59 18.79
CA THR A 16 2.69 9.13 17.40
C THR A 16 3.76 8.06 17.08
N VAL A 17 3.54 7.30 16.01
CA VAL A 17 4.55 6.33 15.54
C VAL A 17 5.87 7.04 15.18
N GLU A 18 5.81 8.22 14.56
CA GLU A 18 7.01 9.02 14.23
C GLU A 18 7.76 9.48 15.49
N GLU A 19 7.06 10.02 16.48
CA GLU A 19 7.63 10.41 17.77
C GLU A 19 8.26 9.22 18.49
N ALA A 20 7.54 8.09 18.53
CA ALA A 20 8.02 6.86 19.14
C ALA A 20 9.26 6.31 18.41
N SER A 21 9.31 6.41 17.07
CA SER A 21 10.46 5.95 16.28
C SER A 21 11.72 6.73 16.66
N ALA A 22 11.61 8.05 16.78
CA ALA A 22 12.70 8.91 17.25
C ALA A 22 13.08 8.60 18.72
N PHE A 23 12.09 8.39 19.59
CA PHE A 23 12.29 8.09 21.01
C PHE A 23 13.02 6.75 21.24
N PHE A 24 12.68 5.73 20.43
CA PHE A 24 13.24 4.38 20.49
C PHE A 24 14.37 4.12 19.48
N LYS A 25 14.96 5.14 18.86
CA LYS A 25 16.03 4.99 17.85
C LYS A 25 17.21 4.09 18.25
N ASN A 26 17.53 4.05 19.55
CA ASN A 26 18.62 3.22 20.11
C ASN A 26 18.18 1.80 20.51
N ILE A 27 16.92 1.42 20.26
CA ILE A 27 16.38 0.07 20.48
C ILE A 27 16.00 -0.51 19.11
N PRO A 28 16.93 -1.20 18.42
CA PRO A 28 16.74 -1.60 17.02
C PRO A 28 15.48 -2.43 16.79
N ILE A 29 15.16 -3.35 17.71
CA ILE A 29 13.98 -4.22 17.57
C ILE A 29 12.65 -3.45 17.60
N VAL A 30 12.58 -2.34 18.34
CA VAL A 30 11.39 -1.47 18.42
C VAL A 30 11.39 -0.52 17.24
N SER A 31 12.52 0.16 16.99
CA SER A 31 12.66 1.09 15.88
C SER A 31 12.34 0.45 14.53
N HIS A 32 12.76 -0.79 14.27
CA HIS A 32 12.41 -1.51 13.03
C HIS A 32 10.89 -1.70 12.87
N LYS A 33 10.16 -2.06 13.93
CA LYS A 33 8.71 -2.23 13.87
C LYS A 33 8.01 -0.90 13.60
N LEU A 34 8.44 0.17 14.29
CA LEU A 34 7.90 1.52 14.08
C LEU A 34 8.19 2.03 12.68
N GLN A 35 9.38 1.76 12.14
CA GLN A 35 9.72 2.12 10.77
C GLN A 35 8.78 1.46 9.75
N THR A 36 8.38 0.20 9.95
CA THR A 36 7.40 -0.43 9.04
C THR A 36 6.05 0.27 9.03
N LEU A 37 5.60 0.83 10.16
CA LEU A 37 4.38 1.63 10.25
C LEU A 37 4.54 2.97 9.53
N ILE A 38 5.69 3.63 9.64
CA ILE A 38 6.00 4.87 8.90
C ILE A 38 6.04 4.60 7.39
N ASP A 39 6.65 3.49 6.98
CA ASP A 39 6.80 3.10 5.57
C ASP A 39 5.45 2.92 4.86
N VAL A 40 4.41 2.49 5.58
CA VAL A 40 3.03 2.39 5.05
C VAL A 40 2.23 3.67 5.20
N GLY A 41 2.81 4.77 5.72
CA GLY A 41 2.11 6.04 5.90
C GLY A 41 1.32 6.16 7.21
N LEU A 42 1.56 5.29 8.20
CA LEU A 42 0.93 5.35 9.52
C LEU A 42 1.81 6.09 10.55
N GLY A 43 2.59 7.07 10.12
CA GLY A 43 3.46 7.84 11.02
C GLY A 43 2.70 8.66 12.06
N TYR A 44 1.48 9.11 11.71
CA TYR A 44 0.68 10.04 12.48
C TYR A 44 -0.19 9.38 13.56
N ILE A 45 -0.45 8.07 13.49
CA ILE A 45 -1.31 7.38 14.47
C ILE A 45 -0.60 7.27 15.82
N LYS A 46 -1.37 7.29 16.91
CA LYS A 46 -0.80 7.07 18.26
C LYS A 46 -0.59 5.60 18.54
N LEU A 47 0.47 5.25 19.29
CA LEU A 47 0.75 3.84 19.65
C LEU A 47 -0.39 3.17 20.42
N GLY A 48 -1.04 3.92 21.31
CA GLY A 48 -2.18 3.46 22.11
C GLY A 48 -3.54 3.76 21.50
N GLN A 49 -3.61 4.16 20.22
CA GLN A 49 -4.88 4.43 19.56
C GLN A 49 -5.73 3.16 19.53
N SER A 50 -7.00 3.28 19.94
CA SER A 50 -7.92 2.15 19.95
C SER A 50 -8.10 1.60 18.54
N SER A 51 -8.09 0.27 18.38
CA SER A 51 -8.34 -0.36 17.08
C SER A 51 -9.74 -0.07 16.53
N THR A 52 -10.69 0.26 17.41
CA THR A 52 -12.07 0.61 17.04
C THR A 52 -12.20 2.00 16.41
N THR A 53 -11.18 2.85 16.54
CA THR A 53 -11.17 4.22 16.00
C THR A 53 -10.31 4.34 14.75
N LEU A 54 -9.81 3.22 14.22
CA LEU A 54 -9.06 3.20 12.96
C LEU A 54 -10.03 3.11 11.79
N SER A 55 -9.76 3.89 10.75
CA SER A 55 -10.39 3.71 9.44
C SER A 55 -10.09 2.31 8.87
N GLY A 56 -10.91 1.88 7.90
CA GLY A 56 -10.69 0.62 7.19
C GLY A 56 -9.30 0.57 6.52
N GLY A 57 -8.91 1.67 5.85
CA GLY A 57 -7.60 1.79 5.21
C GLY A 57 -6.43 1.74 6.21
N GLU A 58 -6.54 2.38 7.37
CA GLU A 58 -5.51 2.27 8.42
C GLU A 58 -5.38 0.85 8.93
N SER A 59 -6.51 0.19 9.20
CA SER A 59 -6.55 -1.20 9.66
C SER A 59 -5.92 -2.15 8.63
N GLN A 60 -6.17 -1.94 7.34
CA GLN A 60 -5.56 -2.69 6.26
C GLN A 60 -4.03 -2.48 6.23
N ARG A 61 -3.57 -1.23 6.32
CA ARG A 61 -2.14 -0.91 6.35
C ARG A 61 -1.42 -1.53 7.57
N ILE A 62 -2.04 -1.57 8.74
CA ILE A 62 -1.49 -2.28 9.92
C ILE A 62 -1.33 -3.78 9.65
N LYS A 63 -2.27 -4.42 8.95
CA LYS A 63 -2.12 -5.84 8.57
C LYS A 63 -0.93 -6.04 7.64
N ILE A 64 -0.73 -5.14 6.67
CA ILE A 64 0.40 -5.19 5.74
C ILE A 64 1.75 -5.06 6.47
N THR A 65 1.87 -4.16 7.46
CA THR A 65 3.14 -4.01 8.20
C THR A 65 3.53 -5.24 9.01
N ARG A 66 2.54 -5.93 9.58
CA ARG A 66 2.75 -7.20 10.28
C ARG A 66 3.36 -8.25 9.37
N GLU A 67 2.91 -8.31 8.12
CA GLU A 67 3.43 -9.22 7.11
C GLU A 67 4.83 -8.83 6.64
N LEU A 68 5.07 -7.53 6.41
CA LEU A 68 6.40 -7.01 6.09
C LEU A 68 7.43 -7.26 7.22
N SER A 69 7.00 -7.37 8.46
CA SER A 69 7.87 -7.66 9.60
C SER A 69 8.30 -9.13 9.70
N LYS A 70 7.66 -10.05 8.95
CA LYS A 70 8.03 -11.47 8.95
C LYS A 70 9.35 -11.68 8.20
N ARG A 71 10.24 -12.50 8.80
CA ARG A 71 11.57 -12.84 8.25
C ARG A 71 11.51 -13.83 7.07
N LYS A 72 10.53 -14.74 7.08
CA LYS A 72 10.26 -15.66 5.97
C LYS A 72 8.82 -15.41 5.51
N SER A 73 8.66 -14.90 4.30
CA SER A 73 7.36 -14.75 3.64
C SER A 73 7.59 -15.00 2.16
N GLY A 74 7.45 -16.24 1.72
CA GLY A 74 7.38 -16.62 0.32
C GLY A 74 6.15 -17.51 0.15
N HIS A 75 5.53 -17.49 -1.03
CA HIS A 75 4.35 -18.28 -1.36
C HIS A 75 3.06 -17.89 -0.61
N VAL A 76 2.94 -16.64 -0.15
CA VAL A 76 1.66 -16.09 0.32
C VAL A 76 1.02 -15.28 -0.80
N VAL A 77 -0.29 -15.44 -0.98
CA VAL A 77 -1.10 -14.60 -1.86
C VAL A 77 -1.83 -13.56 -1.03
N TYR A 78 -1.55 -12.28 -1.27
CA TYR A 78 -2.25 -11.15 -0.67
C TYR A 78 -3.31 -10.65 -1.65
N MET A 79 -4.57 -10.59 -1.23
CA MET A 79 -5.66 -9.97 -1.98
C MET A 79 -6.10 -8.69 -1.28
N LEU A 80 -6.04 -7.57 -2.00
CA LEU A 80 -6.40 -6.25 -1.49
C LEU A 80 -7.51 -5.66 -2.36
N ASP A 81 -8.58 -5.23 -1.72
CA ASP A 81 -9.69 -4.54 -2.36
C ASP A 81 -9.54 -3.03 -2.11
N GLU A 82 -9.39 -2.26 -3.20
CA GLU A 82 -9.19 -0.81 -3.25
C GLU A 82 -8.33 -0.21 -2.12
N PRO A 83 -7.08 -0.67 -1.94
CA PRO A 83 -6.23 -0.22 -0.83
C PRO A 83 -5.83 1.26 -0.90
N THR A 84 -6.07 1.96 -2.02
CA THR A 84 -5.83 3.40 -2.16
C THR A 84 -7.02 4.28 -1.79
N THR A 85 -8.18 3.71 -1.44
CA THR A 85 -9.36 4.50 -1.10
C THR A 85 -9.08 5.46 0.06
N GLY A 86 -9.29 6.76 -0.20
CA GLY A 86 -9.04 7.85 0.75
C GLY A 86 -7.57 8.23 0.95
N LEU A 87 -6.64 7.72 0.14
CA LEU A 87 -5.22 8.10 0.20
C LEU A 87 -4.90 9.31 -0.68
N HIS A 88 -4.06 10.20 -0.14
CA HIS A 88 -3.41 11.24 -0.93
C HIS A 88 -2.33 10.63 -1.84
N PHE A 89 -1.96 11.33 -2.92
CA PHE A 89 -1.01 10.85 -3.93
C PHE A 89 0.33 10.34 -3.36
N ASP A 90 0.87 11.00 -2.33
CA ASP A 90 2.13 10.60 -1.70
C ASP A 90 1.99 9.31 -0.87
N ASP A 91 0.82 9.08 -0.28
CA ASP A 91 0.51 7.85 0.45
C ASP A 91 0.28 6.68 -0.50
N THR A 92 -0.35 6.92 -1.65
CA THR A 92 -0.45 5.93 -2.74
C THR A 92 0.94 5.46 -3.18
N LYS A 93 1.89 6.38 -3.36
CA LYS A 93 3.28 6.01 -3.68
C LYS A 93 3.95 5.20 -2.57
N ARG A 94 3.70 5.53 -1.29
CA ARG A 94 4.20 4.75 -0.14
C ARG A 94 3.63 3.34 -0.18
N LEU A 95 2.33 3.21 -0.39
CA LEU A 95 1.65 1.92 -0.52
C LEU A 95 2.21 1.09 -1.67
N ILE A 96 2.38 1.65 -2.88
CA ILE A 96 2.97 0.94 -4.02
C ILE A 96 4.37 0.40 -3.67
N ARG A 97 5.23 1.19 -3.01
CA ARG A 97 6.55 0.73 -2.57
C ARG A 97 6.46 -0.45 -1.59
N VAL A 98 5.48 -0.42 -0.70
CA VAL A 98 5.24 -1.47 0.30
C VAL A 98 4.75 -2.75 -0.38
N LEU A 99 3.81 -2.66 -1.32
CA LEU A 99 3.33 -3.82 -2.09
C LEU A 99 4.47 -4.45 -2.91
N ASN A 100 5.30 -3.63 -3.57
CA ASN A 100 6.47 -4.10 -4.30
C ASN A 100 7.50 -4.80 -3.39
N ARG A 101 7.62 -4.39 -2.12
CA ARG A 101 8.45 -5.11 -1.14
C ARG A 101 7.88 -6.48 -0.79
N LEU A 102 6.56 -6.65 -0.73
CA LEU A 102 5.94 -7.97 -0.54
C LEU A 102 6.24 -8.88 -1.73
N VAL A 103 6.08 -8.37 -2.96
CA VAL A 103 6.40 -9.11 -4.19
C VAL A 103 7.87 -9.53 -4.22
N LYS A 104 8.80 -8.60 -3.92
CA LYS A 104 10.25 -8.88 -3.83
C LYS A 104 10.64 -9.94 -2.80
N LYS A 105 9.80 -10.19 -1.79
CA LYS A 105 10.01 -11.29 -0.83
C LYS A 105 9.56 -12.66 -1.38
N GLY A 106 9.01 -12.74 -2.58
CA GLY A 106 8.50 -13.97 -3.19
C GLY A 106 7.02 -14.22 -2.89
N ASN A 107 6.25 -13.17 -2.60
CA ASN A 107 4.80 -13.26 -2.43
C ASN A 107 4.09 -12.78 -3.69
N THR A 108 2.82 -13.14 -3.83
CA THR A 108 1.96 -12.64 -4.91
C THR A 108 0.98 -11.64 -4.32
N VAL A 109 0.77 -10.51 -5.01
CA VAL A 109 -0.14 -9.46 -4.57
C VAL A 109 -1.17 -9.24 -5.68
N PHE A 110 -2.43 -9.54 -5.39
CA PHE A 110 -3.57 -9.19 -6.23
C PHE A 110 -4.25 -7.97 -5.64
N VAL A 111 -4.48 -6.97 -6.50
CA VAL A 111 -5.10 -5.72 -6.09
C VAL A 111 -6.25 -5.40 -7.04
N ILE A 112 -7.40 -5.08 -6.48
CA ILE A 112 -8.53 -4.47 -7.20
C ILE A 112 -8.38 -2.96 -7.04
N GLU A 113 -8.20 -2.24 -8.14
CA GLU A 113 -7.93 -0.80 -8.11
C GLU A 113 -8.47 -0.09 -9.34
N HIS A 114 -8.88 1.16 -9.13
CA HIS A 114 -9.17 2.12 -10.18
C HIS A 114 -8.14 3.26 -10.22
N ASN A 115 -7.22 3.32 -9.24
CA ASN A 115 -6.16 4.33 -9.21
C ASN A 115 -5.06 4.01 -10.24
N LEU A 116 -4.96 4.85 -11.26
CA LEU A 116 -4.01 4.66 -12.37
C LEU A 116 -2.54 4.68 -11.94
N ASP A 117 -2.18 5.29 -10.80
CA ASP A 117 -0.82 5.22 -10.28
C ASP A 117 -0.46 3.82 -9.78
N VAL A 118 -1.44 3.06 -9.26
CA VAL A 118 -1.25 1.65 -8.90
C VAL A 118 -1.26 0.81 -10.17
N VAL A 119 -2.27 0.98 -11.03
CA VAL A 119 -2.44 0.18 -12.26
C VAL A 119 -1.19 0.25 -13.15
N LYS A 120 -0.59 1.43 -13.34
CA LYS A 120 0.63 1.59 -14.14
C LYS A 120 1.87 0.93 -13.52
N SER A 121 1.85 0.65 -12.22
CA SER A 121 2.99 0.11 -11.47
C SER A 121 2.94 -1.42 -11.36
N CYS A 122 1.88 -2.06 -11.86
CA CYS A 122 1.69 -3.50 -11.82
C CYS A 122 2.55 -4.22 -12.86
N ASP A 123 3.05 -5.40 -12.49
CA ASP A 123 3.76 -6.28 -13.44
C ASP A 123 2.79 -6.95 -14.44
N TYR A 124 1.52 -7.13 -14.04
CA TYR A 124 0.48 -7.76 -14.86
C TYR A 124 -0.89 -7.18 -14.50
N LEU A 125 -1.74 -7.02 -15.51
CA LEU A 125 -3.10 -6.50 -15.41
C LEU A 125 -4.10 -7.49 -16.00
N ILE A 126 -5.29 -7.52 -15.40
CA ILE A 126 -6.48 -8.16 -15.91
C ILE A 126 -7.56 -7.09 -15.93
N ASP A 127 -7.96 -6.67 -17.13
CA ASP A 127 -9.00 -5.65 -17.33
C ASP A 127 -10.34 -6.32 -17.59
N LEU A 128 -11.34 -5.94 -16.79
CA LEU A 128 -12.70 -6.47 -16.86
C LEU A 128 -13.66 -5.42 -17.40
N GLY A 129 -14.67 -5.87 -18.14
CA GLY A 129 -15.67 -4.98 -18.72
C GLY A 129 -16.57 -5.70 -19.73
N PRO A 130 -16.99 -5.03 -20.82
CA PRO A 130 -16.69 -3.63 -21.17
C PRO A 130 -17.37 -2.62 -20.26
N GLU A 131 -18.53 -2.98 -19.70
CA GLU A 131 -19.31 -2.15 -18.78
C GLU A 131 -19.44 -2.82 -17.40
N GLY A 132 -20.15 -2.17 -16.47
CA GLY A 132 -20.56 -2.79 -15.20
C GLY A 132 -21.88 -3.55 -15.30
N GLY A 133 -22.18 -4.37 -14.28
CA GLY A 133 -23.45 -5.09 -14.18
C GLY A 133 -23.60 -6.22 -15.21
N GLU A 134 -24.81 -6.39 -15.75
CA GLU A 134 -25.11 -7.46 -16.73
C GLU A 134 -24.37 -7.31 -18.07
N ALA A 135 -23.91 -6.10 -18.38
CA ALA A 135 -23.14 -5.80 -19.59
C ALA A 135 -21.61 -5.95 -19.39
N GLY A 136 -21.20 -6.50 -18.25
CA GLY A 136 -19.80 -6.75 -17.90
C GLY A 136 -19.47 -8.23 -17.72
N GLY A 137 -18.36 -8.49 -17.03
CA GLY A 137 -17.93 -9.85 -16.67
C GLY A 137 -17.03 -10.52 -17.70
N GLU A 138 -16.63 -9.80 -18.76
CA GLU A 138 -15.69 -10.30 -19.75
C GLU A 138 -14.27 -9.80 -19.47
N ILE A 139 -13.28 -10.61 -19.85
CA ILE A 139 -11.87 -10.19 -19.86
C ILE A 139 -11.62 -9.42 -21.16
N ILE A 140 -11.39 -8.11 -21.04
CA ILE A 140 -11.20 -7.21 -22.19
C ILE A 140 -9.74 -7.19 -22.65
N ALA A 141 -8.83 -7.21 -21.68
CA ALA A 141 -7.39 -7.22 -21.93
C ALA A 141 -6.66 -7.89 -20.76
N THR A 142 -5.53 -8.53 -21.06
CA THR A 142 -4.57 -8.97 -20.05
C THR A 142 -3.16 -8.71 -20.55
N GLY A 143 -2.21 -8.59 -19.62
CA GLY A 143 -0.80 -8.34 -19.93
C GLY A 143 -0.20 -7.24 -19.08
N THR A 144 0.96 -6.74 -19.49
CA THR A 144 1.60 -5.56 -18.88
C THR A 144 0.77 -4.29 -19.08
N PRO A 145 0.95 -3.25 -18.25
CA PRO A 145 0.33 -1.94 -18.47
C PRO A 145 0.54 -1.38 -19.89
N GLU A 146 1.72 -1.60 -20.47
CA GLU A 146 2.05 -1.19 -21.84
C GLU A 146 1.26 -1.96 -22.89
N GLU A 147 1.07 -3.28 -22.71
CA GLU A 147 0.26 -4.11 -23.60
C GLU A 147 -1.23 -3.74 -23.53
N VAL A 148 -1.77 -3.60 -22.31
CA VAL A 148 -3.17 -3.19 -22.10
C VAL A 148 -3.43 -1.79 -22.67
N SER A 149 -2.44 -0.87 -22.58
CA SER A 149 -2.57 0.48 -23.13
C SER A 149 -2.75 0.55 -24.66
N LYS A 150 -2.43 -0.53 -25.39
CA LYS A 150 -2.59 -0.62 -26.85
C LYS A 150 -3.97 -1.15 -27.25
N ASN A 151 -4.78 -1.64 -26.31
CA ASN A 151 -6.09 -2.20 -26.60
C ASN A 151 -7.18 -1.10 -26.60
N ASP A 152 -7.70 -0.77 -27.78
CA ASP A 152 -8.72 0.28 -27.95
C ASP A 152 -10.10 -0.09 -27.38
N LYS A 153 -10.35 -1.37 -27.04
CA LYS A 153 -11.58 -1.80 -26.35
C LYS A 153 -11.51 -1.60 -24.85
N SER A 154 -10.31 -1.52 -24.28
CA SER A 154 -10.10 -1.33 -22.84
C SER A 154 -10.25 0.13 -22.44
N PHE A 155 -11.20 0.45 -21.56
CA PHE A 155 -11.29 1.78 -20.96
C PHE A 155 -10.03 2.10 -20.16
N THR A 156 -9.58 1.17 -19.34
CA THR A 156 -8.32 1.23 -18.57
C THR A 156 -7.14 1.54 -19.48
N GLY A 157 -7.02 0.83 -20.61
CA GLY A 157 -5.98 1.01 -21.61
C GLY A 157 -5.93 2.41 -22.20
N LYS A 158 -7.09 3.00 -22.53
CA LYS A 158 -7.18 4.38 -23.04
C LYS A 158 -6.63 5.41 -22.05
N PHE A 159 -6.92 5.26 -20.76
CA PHE A 159 -6.40 6.15 -19.73
C PHE A 159 -4.91 5.91 -19.47
N LEU A 160 -4.47 4.64 -19.41
CA LEU A 160 -3.05 4.27 -19.27
C LEU A 160 -2.19 4.86 -20.39
N LYS A 161 -2.64 4.76 -21.64
CA LYS A 161 -1.92 5.29 -22.82
C LYS A 161 -1.57 6.78 -22.66
N ARG A 162 -2.49 7.58 -22.10
CA ARG A 162 -2.28 9.02 -21.85
C ARG A 162 -1.28 9.28 -20.71
N MET A 163 -1.20 8.40 -19.72
CA MET A 163 -0.25 8.54 -18.61
C MET A 163 1.16 8.09 -19.00
N LEU A 164 1.28 6.99 -19.72
CA LEU A 164 2.57 6.46 -20.17
C LEU A 164 3.24 7.40 -21.18
N SER A 165 2.48 8.01 -22.08
CA SER A 165 3.02 8.97 -23.05
C SER A 165 3.55 10.26 -22.40
N LYS A 166 2.91 10.75 -21.33
CA LYS A 166 3.37 11.94 -20.59
C LYS A 166 4.68 11.73 -19.82
N ASN A 167 4.99 10.50 -19.42
CA ASN A 167 6.25 10.20 -18.72
C ASN A 167 7.44 10.18 -19.68
N ASN A 168 7.25 9.71 -20.91
CA ASN A 168 8.30 9.70 -21.94
C ASN A 168 8.70 11.10 -22.44
N SER A 169 7.84 12.12 -22.26
CA SER A 169 8.16 13.52 -22.58
C SER A 169 8.91 14.28 -21.47
N LYS A 170 9.20 13.63 -20.33
CA LYS A 170 9.91 14.22 -19.18
C LYS A 170 11.24 13.54 -18.85
N SER A 171 11.74 12.65 -19.71
CA SER A 171 13.09 12.08 -19.63
C SER A 171 14.01 12.69 -20.67
#